data_AF-A0A1H1QT94-F1
#
_entry.id   AF-A0A1H1QT94-F1
#
_cell.length_a   1.000
_cell.length_b   1.000
_cell.length_c   1.000
_cell.angle_alpha   90.00
_cell.angle_beta   90.00
_cell.angle_gamma   90.00
#
_symmetry.space_group_name_H-M   'P 1'
#
loop_
_entity.id
_entity.type
_entity.pdbx_description
1 polymer ?
#
loop_
_entity_poly.entity_id
_entity_poly.type
_entity_poly.pdbx_seq_one_letter_code
_entity_poly.pdbx_strand_id
1 'polypeptide(L)'
;MEVATEIAGDSGNASRLDNFDLNFLPQNLAGQCRSLIESYHEVHGYSCLPDVLWKSRLGPLIQAHPEFRQLLKKASTTRSAKKSNQGFVRIATTLLSLEILASSFAGWSAIYPEAAALAQAILKRNARSPHMPLMEFYLYPPKYISLAAIATLSPPPLRQSAETELYRASNPELSGEKLALNYANSIREALDGKMRHLVTSPSV
;
A
#
# COMPACT_ATOMS: atom_id res chain seq x y z
N MET A 1 10.37 58.39 -24.98
CA MET A 1 9.03 58.03 -24.49
C MET A 1 8.43 57.12 -25.55
N GLU A 2 8.25 55.82 -25.38
CA GLU A 2 8.35 54.92 -24.22
C GLU A 2 8.93 53.57 -24.70
N VAL A 3 9.61 52.88 -23.79
CA VAL A 3 10.20 51.54 -23.97
C VAL A 3 9.16 50.49 -23.60
N ALA A 4 9.12 49.41 -24.38
CA ALA A 4 8.21 48.27 -24.27
C ALA A 4 8.24 47.55 -22.91
N THR A 5 7.11 46.94 -22.53
CA THR A 5 7.09 45.70 -21.73
C THR A 5 5.82 44.90 -22.02
N GLU A 6 5.97 43.83 -22.79
CA GLU A 6 5.05 42.68 -22.77
C GLU A 6 5.20 41.94 -21.44
N ILE A 7 4.10 41.54 -20.80
CA ILE A 7 4.13 40.51 -19.75
C ILE A 7 3.08 39.47 -20.07
N ALA A 8 3.53 38.41 -20.75
CA ALA A 8 2.86 37.13 -20.80
C ALA A 8 2.83 36.53 -19.38
N GLY A 9 1.64 36.33 -18.85
CA GLY A 9 1.41 35.61 -17.60
C GLY A 9 1.63 34.11 -17.80
N ASP A 10 2.89 33.69 -17.65
CA ASP A 10 3.34 32.30 -17.63
C ASP A 10 2.59 31.48 -16.56
N SER A 11 1.54 30.78 -16.99
CA SER A 11 0.84 29.74 -16.22
C SER A 11 1.57 28.40 -16.25
N GLY A 12 2.87 28.38 -16.57
CA GLY A 12 3.67 27.17 -16.78
C GLY A 12 4.56 26.73 -15.63
N ASN A 13 4.56 27.39 -14.46
CA ASN A 13 5.56 27.10 -13.41
C ASN A 13 5.02 26.34 -12.17
N ALA A 14 3.79 25.82 -12.22
CA ALA A 14 3.24 24.96 -11.16
C ALA A 14 3.76 23.50 -11.24
N SER A 15 4.37 23.12 -12.37
CA SER A 15 4.74 21.73 -12.72
C SER A 15 6.24 21.44 -12.62
N ARG A 16 7.01 22.22 -11.85
CA ARG A 16 8.46 22.04 -11.67
C ARG A 16 8.91 21.80 -10.24
N LEU A 17 7.98 21.47 -9.35
CA LEU A 17 8.29 20.93 -8.01
C LEU A 17 8.38 19.39 -8.01
N ASP A 18 8.54 18.81 -9.20
CA ASP A 18 8.35 17.39 -9.53
C ASP A 18 9.59 16.51 -9.40
N ASN A 19 10.68 16.95 -8.77
CA ASN A 19 11.77 16.03 -8.45
C ASN A 19 11.93 15.88 -6.94
N PHE A 20 11.09 15.00 -6.39
CA PHE A 20 11.18 14.48 -5.04
C PHE A 20 11.46 12.99 -5.18
N ASP A 21 12.72 12.63 -5.45
CA ASP A 21 13.04 11.31 -5.99
C ASP A 21 13.16 10.25 -4.90
N LEU A 22 12.00 9.97 -4.30
CA LEU A 22 11.72 8.72 -3.60
C LEU A 22 11.21 7.69 -4.61
N ASN A 23 11.76 7.66 -5.82
CA ASN A 23 11.39 6.70 -6.87
C ASN A 23 11.54 5.25 -6.42
N PHE A 24 12.30 5.00 -5.34
CA PHE A 24 12.38 3.70 -4.71
C PHE A 24 11.11 3.30 -3.93
N LEU A 25 10.26 4.26 -3.53
CA LEU A 25 9.01 3.95 -2.84
C LEU A 25 7.97 3.41 -3.84
N PRO A 26 7.34 2.26 -3.57
CA PRO A 26 6.27 1.75 -4.40
C PRO A 26 5.11 2.74 -4.46
N GLN A 27 4.74 3.16 -5.67
CA GLN A 27 3.66 4.15 -5.88
C GLN A 27 2.32 3.70 -5.29
N ASN A 28 2.02 2.39 -5.40
CA ASN A 28 0.82 1.80 -4.81
C ASN A 28 0.79 1.96 -3.28
N LEU A 29 1.92 1.69 -2.60
CA LEU A 29 2.02 1.86 -1.15
C LEU A 29 1.84 3.33 -0.75
N ALA A 30 2.53 4.24 -1.45
CA ALA A 30 2.39 5.67 -1.19
C ALA A 30 0.94 6.15 -1.41
N GLY A 31 0.27 5.65 -2.45
CA GLY A 31 -1.15 5.90 -2.71
C GLY A 31 -2.05 5.43 -1.57
N GLN A 32 -1.89 4.18 -1.11
CA GLN A 32 -2.69 3.64 0.00
C GLN A 32 -2.43 4.38 1.32
N CYS A 33 -1.16 4.70 1.64
CA CYS A 33 -0.81 5.49 2.81
C CYS A 33 -1.46 6.89 2.76
N ARG A 34 -1.45 7.51 1.58
CA ARG A 34 -2.06 8.82 1.38
C ARG A 34 -3.57 8.77 1.61
N SER A 35 -4.26 7.80 1.01
CA SER A 35 -5.70 7.63 1.19
C SER A 35 -6.08 7.38 2.65
N LEU A 36 -5.27 6.61 3.39
CA LEU A 36 -5.48 6.39 4.82
C LEU A 36 -5.36 7.69 5.62
N ILE A 37 -4.30 8.47 5.38
CA ILE A 37 -4.08 9.74 6.09
C ILE A 37 -5.17 10.75 5.75
N GLU A 38 -5.50 10.89 4.46
CA GLU A 38 -6.54 11.82 4.00
C GLU A 38 -7.90 11.45 4.61
N SER A 39 -8.31 10.16 4.56
CA SER A 39 -9.59 9.72 5.15
C SER A 39 -9.65 9.92 6.66
N TYR A 40 -8.55 9.70 7.39
CA TYR A 40 -8.50 9.99 8.82
C TYR A 40 -8.70 11.48 9.10
N HIS A 41 -7.99 12.35 8.38
CA HIS A 41 -8.04 13.79 8.62
C HIS A 41 -9.27 14.49 8.03
N GLU A 42 -9.98 13.86 7.09
CA GLU A 42 -11.32 14.30 6.69
C GLU A 42 -12.31 14.22 7.86
N VAL A 43 -12.18 13.21 8.73
CA VAL A 43 -13.05 13.03 9.91
C VAL A 43 -12.55 13.84 11.11
N HIS A 44 -11.24 13.84 11.36
CA HIS A 44 -10.65 14.42 12.58
C HIS A 44 -10.10 15.84 12.42
N GLY A 45 -10.09 16.37 11.19
CA GLY A 45 -9.48 17.64 10.85
C GLY A 45 -7.96 17.55 10.65
N TYR A 46 -7.43 18.46 9.82
CA TYR A 46 -6.02 18.49 9.44
C TYR A 46 -5.12 19.28 10.42
N SER A 47 -5.71 20.01 11.36
CA SER A 47 -4.98 20.89 12.28
C SER A 47 -4.00 20.14 13.18
N CYS A 48 -4.27 18.87 13.49
CA CYS A 48 -3.42 18.04 14.35
C CYS A 48 -2.27 17.35 13.61
N LEU A 49 -2.24 17.35 12.27
CA LEU A 49 -1.24 16.62 11.50
C LEU A 49 0.20 17.12 11.74
N PRO A 50 0.47 18.44 11.78
CA PRO A 50 1.80 18.94 12.18
C PRO A 50 2.16 18.51 13.60
N ASP A 51 1.22 18.55 14.54
CA ASP A 51 1.47 18.14 15.92
C ASP A 51 1.81 16.65 16.03
N VAL A 52 1.12 15.79 15.28
CA VAL A 52 1.40 14.34 15.22
C VAL A 52 2.84 14.13 14.77
N LEU A 53 3.26 14.76 13.68
CA LEU A 53 4.63 14.63 13.16
C LEU A 53 5.70 15.05 14.19
N TRP A 54 5.44 16.08 15.01
CA TRP A 54 6.40 16.61 15.98
C TRP A 54 6.39 15.82 17.29
N LYS A 55 5.21 15.43 17.78
CA LYS A 55 5.05 14.58 18.98
C LYS A 55 5.62 13.18 18.77
N SER A 56 5.53 12.67 17.55
CA SER A 56 6.15 11.41 17.11
C SER A 56 7.68 11.45 17.01
N ARG A 57 8.33 12.57 17.38
CA ARG A 57 9.79 12.76 17.34
C ARG A 57 10.39 12.58 15.93
N LEU A 58 9.61 12.81 14.88
CA LEU A 58 10.09 12.74 13.49
C LEU A 58 10.78 14.02 13.04
N GLY A 59 10.71 15.09 13.84
CA GLY A 59 11.37 16.38 13.58
C GLY A 59 12.85 16.27 13.16
N PRO A 60 13.71 15.55 13.90
CA PRO A 60 15.11 15.36 13.51
C PRO A 60 15.28 14.69 12.15
N LEU A 61 14.45 13.69 11.84
CA LEU A 61 14.47 13.00 10.54
C LEU A 61 14.04 13.95 9.42
N ILE A 62 12.94 14.68 9.62
CA ILE A 62 12.45 15.70 8.67
C ILE A 62 13.53 16.77 8.40
N GLN A 63 14.30 17.14 9.41
CA GLN A 63 15.37 18.13 9.29
C GLN A 63 16.64 17.55 8.64
N ALA A 64 16.97 16.29 8.87
CA ALA A 64 18.17 15.65 8.33
C ALA A 64 18.12 15.50 6.80
N HIS A 65 16.93 15.35 6.21
CA HIS A 65 16.78 15.17 4.77
C HIS A 65 16.38 16.48 4.07
N PRO A 66 17.13 16.93 3.05
CA PRO A 66 16.85 18.18 2.35
C PRO A 66 15.46 18.19 1.72
N GLU A 67 15.01 17.04 1.25
CA GLU A 67 13.71 16.83 0.64
C GLU A 67 12.57 17.17 1.62
N PHE A 68 12.54 16.53 2.79
CA PHE A 68 11.53 16.84 3.80
C PHE A 68 11.58 18.30 4.26
N ARG A 69 12.78 18.89 4.37
CA ARG A 69 12.91 20.33 4.68
C ARG A 69 12.28 21.23 3.63
N GLN A 70 12.44 20.92 2.35
CA GLN A 70 11.82 21.70 1.28
C GLN A 70 10.30 21.61 1.30
N LEU A 71 9.75 20.40 1.48
CA LEU A 71 8.30 20.22 1.63
C LEU A 71 7.78 20.96 2.86
N LEU A 72 8.45 20.82 3.99
CA LEU A 72 8.07 21.48 5.23
C LEU A 72 8.07 22.99 5.05
N LYS A 73 9.14 23.55 4.47
CA LYS A 73 9.22 24.99 4.20
C LYS A 73 8.03 25.45 3.35
N LYS A 74 7.74 24.76 2.23
CA LYS A 74 6.61 25.09 1.35
C LYS A 74 5.26 24.98 2.07
N ALA A 75 5.07 23.92 2.87
CA ALA A 75 3.85 23.68 3.63
C ALA A 75 3.63 24.73 4.72
N SER A 76 4.69 25.19 5.38
CA SER A 76 4.60 26.16 6.47
C SER A 76 4.52 27.61 5.99
N THR A 77 5.06 27.96 4.82
CA THR A 77 5.07 29.35 4.34
C THR A 77 3.93 29.69 3.39
N THR A 78 3.16 28.70 2.93
CA THR A 78 2.05 28.95 2.01
C THR A 78 0.89 29.65 2.72
N ARG A 79 0.23 30.59 2.02
CA ARG A 79 -0.97 31.28 2.53
C ARG A 79 -2.25 30.46 2.38
N SER A 80 -2.19 29.31 1.71
CA SER A 80 -3.35 28.43 1.48
C SER A 80 -3.33 27.26 2.44
N ALA A 81 -4.33 27.20 3.34
CA ALA A 81 -4.52 26.06 4.25
C ALA A 81 -4.59 24.73 3.48
N LYS A 82 -5.28 24.70 2.32
CA LYS A 82 -5.34 23.51 1.46
C LYS A 82 -3.95 23.05 1.00
N LYS A 83 -3.12 23.97 0.49
CA LYS A 83 -1.75 23.64 0.06
C LYS A 83 -0.85 23.26 1.24
N SER A 84 -1.04 23.89 2.40
CA SER A 84 -0.32 23.56 3.63
C SER A 84 -0.62 22.12 4.05
N ASN A 85 -1.91 21.78 4.15
CA ASN A 85 -2.37 20.43 4.49
C ASN A 85 -1.84 19.39 3.49
N GLN A 86 -1.91 19.66 2.19
CA GLN A 86 -1.34 18.77 1.16
C GLN A 86 0.17 18.54 1.36
N GLY A 87 0.91 19.57 1.73
CA GLY A 87 2.34 19.45 2.03
C GLY A 87 2.61 18.55 3.24
N PHE A 88 1.85 18.74 4.32
CA PHE A 88 1.95 17.89 5.52
C PHE A 88 1.51 16.45 5.26
N VAL A 89 0.43 16.24 4.48
CA VAL A 89 -0.02 14.91 4.06
C VAL A 89 1.07 14.22 3.25
N ARG A 90 1.75 14.93 2.34
CA ARG A 90 2.86 14.35 1.56
C ARG A 90 4.01 13.91 2.46
N ILE A 91 4.40 14.74 3.43
CA ILE A 91 5.44 14.39 4.42
C ILE A 91 5.02 13.15 5.21
N ALA A 92 3.81 13.13 5.75
CA ALA A 92 3.30 12.02 6.56
C ALA A 92 3.15 10.73 5.75
N THR A 93 2.68 10.82 4.50
CA THR A 93 2.55 9.69 3.57
C THR A 93 3.90 9.04 3.36
N THR A 94 4.92 9.82 3.02
CA THR A 94 6.26 9.29 2.82
C THR A 94 6.79 8.62 4.07
N LEU A 95 6.68 9.27 5.22
CA LEU A 95 7.19 8.73 6.48
C LEU A 95 6.48 7.43 6.85
N LEU A 96 5.16 7.36 6.70
CA LEU A 96 4.38 6.15 6.94
C LEU A 96 4.76 5.02 5.97
N SER A 97 4.98 5.32 4.68
CA SER A 97 5.46 4.32 3.72
C SER A 97 6.84 3.77 4.09
N LEU A 98 7.76 4.62 4.59
CA LEU A 98 9.07 4.18 5.08
C LEU A 98 8.93 3.25 6.29
N GLU A 99 8.06 3.60 7.24
CA GLU A 99 7.80 2.75 8.43
C GLU A 99 7.21 1.39 8.03
N ILE A 100 6.26 1.34 7.09
CA ILE A 100 5.68 0.10 6.56
C ILE A 100 6.74 -0.77 5.88
N LEU A 101 7.59 -0.18 5.03
CA LEU A 101 8.69 -0.89 4.36
C LEU A 101 9.78 -1.33 5.32
N ALA A 102 10.03 -0.60 6.40
CA ALA A 102 11.05 -0.98 7.37
C ALA A 102 10.57 -2.08 8.33
N SER A 103 9.27 -2.10 8.66
CA SER A 103 8.64 -3.06 9.56
C SER A 103 8.17 -4.36 8.88
N SER A 104 8.30 -4.47 7.55
CA SER A 104 7.76 -5.59 6.78
C SER A 104 6.25 -5.82 6.95
N PHE A 105 5.52 -4.73 7.17
CA PHE A 105 4.08 -4.79 7.33
C PHE A 105 3.39 -5.26 6.05
N ALA A 106 2.40 -6.16 6.19
CA ALA A 106 1.63 -6.77 5.10
C ALA A 106 2.47 -7.37 3.95
N GLY A 107 3.74 -7.72 4.20
CA GLY A 107 4.62 -8.33 3.20
C GLY A 107 5.24 -7.36 2.18
N TRP A 108 5.07 -6.03 2.35
CA TRP A 108 5.64 -5.05 1.40
C TRP A 108 7.15 -5.17 1.22
N SER A 109 7.90 -5.48 2.28
CA SER A 109 9.35 -5.64 2.21
C SER A 109 9.78 -6.91 1.47
N ALA A 110 8.92 -7.94 1.42
CA ALA A 110 9.19 -9.13 0.63
C ALA A 110 9.03 -8.86 -0.87
N ILE A 111 8.10 -7.99 -1.25
CA ILE A 111 7.85 -7.60 -2.64
C ILE A 111 8.88 -6.56 -3.12
N TYR A 112 9.28 -5.64 -2.24
CA TYR A 112 10.23 -4.56 -2.55
C TYR A 112 11.42 -4.57 -1.58
N PRO A 113 12.32 -5.57 -1.66
CA PRO A 113 13.41 -5.75 -0.70
C PRO A 113 14.44 -4.61 -0.74
N GLU A 114 14.74 -4.07 -1.93
CA GLU A 114 15.66 -2.93 -2.08
C GLU A 114 15.10 -1.66 -1.43
N ALA A 115 13.81 -1.38 -1.65
CA ALA A 115 13.11 -0.26 -1.05
C ALA A 115 13.06 -0.38 0.49
N ALA A 116 12.86 -1.59 0.99
CA ALA A 116 12.89 -1.89 2.41
C ALA A 116 14.28 -1.66 3.03
N ALA A 117 15.35 -2.10 2.38
CA ALA A 117 16.72 -1.86 2.84
C ALA A 117 17.04 -0.36 2.94
N LEU A 118 16.64 0.42 1.92
CA LEU A 118 16.79 1.87 1.92
C LEU A 118 15.96 2.53 3.02
N ALA A 119 14.70 2.12 3.19
CA ALA A 119 13.83 2.63 4.24
C ALA A 119 14.43 2.36 5.63
N GLN A 120 14.94 1.15 5.88
CA GLN A 120 15.63 0.83 7.13
C GLN A 120 16.89 1.66 7.34
N ALA A 121 17.70 1.90 6.31
CA ALA A 121 18.89 2.74 6.42
C ALA A 121 18.53 4.20 6.77
N ILE A 122 17.49 4.74 6.14
CA ILE A 122 16.97 6.10 6.39
C ILE A 122 16.46 6.23 7.82
N LEU A 123 15.68 5.26 8.29
CA LEU A 123 15.13 5.27 9.64
C LEU A 123 16.23 5.03 10.68
N LYS A 124 17.07 3.99 10.56
CA LYS A 124 18.14 3.69 11.54
C LYS A 124 19.11 4.85 11.77
N ARG A 125 19.42 5.63 10.73
CA ARG A 125 20.32 6.78 10.84
C ARG A 125 19.75 7.93 11.69
N ASN A 126 18.43 8.01 11.81
CA ASN A 126 17.73 9.13 12.44
C ASN A 126 16.85 8.72 13.64
N ALA A 127 16.58 7.43 13.77
CA ALA A 127 15.74 6.85 14.81
C ALA A 127 16.54 6.73 16.11
N ARG A 128 16.15 7.53 17.11
CA ARG A 128 16.57 7.33 18.50
C ARG A 128 15.75 6.24 19.21
N SER A 129 14.76 5.64 18.52
CA SER A 129 13.88 4.60 19.04
C SER A 129 13.36 3.71 17.89
N PRO A 130 13.22 2.39 18.08
CA PRO A 130 12.64 1.48 17.08
C PRO A 130 11.12 1.64 16.91
N HIS A 131 10.47 2.56 17.63
CA HIS A 131 9.04 2.84 17.43
C HIS A 131 8.75 3.35 16.03
N MET A 132 7.64 2.86 15.46
CA MET A 132 7.07 3.27 14.17
C MET A 132 5.85 4.14 14.47
N PRO A 133 6.04 5.42 14.85
CA PRO A 133 5.01 6.21 15.49
C PRO A 133 3.85 6.57 14.56
N LEU A 134 4.05 6.65 13.24
CA LEU A 134 2.94 6.85 12.31
C LEU A 134 2.14 5.57 12.11
N MET A 135 2.80 4.41 12.07
CA MET A 135 2.10 3.13 12.09
C MET A 135 1.28 2.97 13.38
N GLU A 136 1.85 3.30 14.54
CA GLU A 136 1.11 3.28 15.82
C GLU A 136 -0.10 4.23 15.79
N PHE A 137 0.08 5.44 15.25
CA PHE A 137 -1.00 6.43 15.19
C PHE A 137 -2.12 6.05 14.22
N TYR A 138 -1.79 5.62 13.00
CA TYR A 138 -2.76 5.38 11.92
C TYR A 138 -3.26 3.93 11.83
N LEU A 139 -2.44 2.93 12.19
CA LEU A 139 -2.78 1.50 12.02
C LEU A 139 -3.19 0.85 13.33
N TYR A 140 -2.58 1.28 14.43
CA TYR A 140 -2.79 0.73 15.77
C TYR A 140 -3.28 1.79 16.75
N PRO A 141 -4.36 2.55 16.43
CA PRO A 141 -4.92 3.47 17.41
C PRO A 141 -5.19 2.69 18.71
N PRO A 142 -4.84 3.21 19.90
CA PRO A 142 -4.75 2.48 21.19
C PRO A 142 -5.99 1.71 21.66
N LYS A 143 -7.06 1.69 20.87
CA LYS A 143 -8.34 1.06 21.19
C LYS A 143 -8.68 -0.13 20.27
N TYR A 144 -8.20 -0.21 19.03
CA TYR A 144 -8.48 -1.35 18.11
C TYR A 144 -7.44 -1.47 16.98
N ILE A 145 -7.03 -2.70 16.64
CA ILE A 145 -6.37 -3.01 15.36
C ILE A 145 -7.44 -2.93 14.27
N SER A 146 -7.34 -1.97 13.35
CA SER A 146 -8.27 -1.90 12.22
C SER A 146 -7.89 -2.93 11.16
N LEU A 147 -8.57 -4.09 11.14
CA LEU A 147 -8.44 -5.08 10.07
C LEU A 147 -8.70 -4.47 8.68
N ALA A 148 -9.56 -3.45 8.62
CA ALA A 148 -9.81 -2.69 7.40
C ALA A 148 -8.54 -1.92 6.95
N ALA A 149 -7.79 -1.31 7.86
CA ALA A 149 -6.54 -0.63 7.52
C ALA A 149 -5.48 -1.63 7.01
N ILE A 150 -5.42 -2.83 7.58
CA ILE A 150 -4.54 -3.92 7.10
C ILE A 150 -4.92 -4.35 5.68
N ALA A 151 -6.21 -4.53 5.40
CA ALA A 151 -6.70 -4.90 4.06
C ALA A 151 -6.44 -3.79 3.03
N THR A 152 -6.66 -2.53 3.39
CA THR A 152 -6.40 -1.38 2.51
C THR A 152 -4.92 -1.21 2.20
N LEU A 153 -4.04 -1.52 3.15
CA LEU A 153 -2.59 -1.40 2.99
C LEU A 153 -1.91 -2.69 2.56
N SER A 154 -2.66 -3.73 2.21
CA SER A 154 -2.02 -4.92 1.64
C SER A 154 -1.56 -4.63 0.22
N PRO A 155 -0.42 -5.19 -0.22
CA PRO A 155 0.00 -5.12 -1.60
C PRO A 155 -1.16 -5.54 -2.50
N PRO A 156 -1.48 -4.80 -3.58
CA PRO A 156 -2.43 -5.30 -4.54
C PRO A 156 -1.95 -6.68 -4.99
N PRO A 157 -2.84 -7.67 -5.13
CA PRO A 157 -2.45 -8.97 -5.65
C PRO A 157 -1.64 -8.72 -6.93
N LEU A 158 -0.36 -9.08 -6.91
CA LEU A 158 0.51 -9.00 -8.08
C LEU A 158 -0.28 -9.71 -9.18
N ARG A 159 -0.71 -8.95 -10.20
CA ARG A 159 -1.75 -9.42 -11.11
C ARG A 159 -1.46 -10.85 -11.52
N GLN A 160 -2.48 -11.66 -11.31
CA GLN A 160 -2.68 -13.00 -11.85
C GLN A 160 -2.47 -13.07 -13.38
N SER A 161 -2.03 -12.03 -14.09
CA SER A 161 -1.77 -12.11 -15.53
C SER A 161 -0.63 -13.07 -15.84
N ALA A 162 0.47 -13.07 -15.08
CA ALA A 162 1.55 -14.02 -15.32
C ALA A 162 1.13 -15.47 -15.00
N GLU A 163 0.42 -15.70 -13.90
CA GLU A 163 -0.11 -17.03 -13.55
C GLU A 163 -1.22 -17.50 -14.49
N THR A 164 -2.15 -16.62 -14.88
CA THR A 164 -3.27 -16.96 -15.79
C THR A 164 -2.78 -17.11 -17.23
N GLU A 165 -1.75 -16.37 -17.65
CA GLU A 165 -1.07 -16.57 -18.93
C GLU A 165 -0.24 -17.85 -18.92
N LEU A 166 0.44 -18.17 -17.81
CA LEU A 166 1.11 -19.47 -17.65
C LEU A 166 0.11 -20.62 -17.63
N TYR A 167 -1.05 -20.49 -16.96
CA TYR A 167 -2.11 -21.50 -16.92
C TYR A 167 -2.86 -21.63 -18.25
N ARG A 168 -2.97 -20.54 -19.03
CA ARG A 168 -3.56 -20.53 -20.36
C ARG A 168 -2.59 -21.01 -21.44
N ALA A 169 -1.29 -20.75 -21.28
CA ALA A 169 -0.22 -21.25 -22.15
C ALA A 169 0.12 -22.72 -21.86
N SER A 170 -0.01 -23.14 -20.60
CA SER A 170 0.04 -24.55 -20.19
C SER A 170 -1.30 -25.18 -20.55
N ASN A 171 -1.55 -25.47 -21.82
CA ASN A 171 -2.74 -26.17 -22.29
C ASN A 171 -2.87 -27.50 -21.51
N PRO A 172 -3.65 -27.57 -20.41
CA PRO A 172 -3.67 -28.76 -19.58
C PRO A 172 -4.53 -29.74 -20.35
N GLU A 173 -3.95 -30.85 -20.82
CA GLU A 173 -4.71 -31.90 -21.45
C GLU A 173 -5.80 -32.36 -20.46
N LEU A 174 -7.04 -31.94 -20.73
CA LEU A 174 -8.28 -32.34 -20.06
C LEU A 174 -8.55 -33.86 -20.14
N SER A 175 -7.58 -34.65 -20.62
CA SER A 175 -7.63 -36.11 -20.71
C SER A 175 -7.65 -36.74 -19.32
N GLY A 176 -6.83 -36.25 -18.40
CA GLY A 176 -6.74 -36.76 -17.03
C GLY A 176 -8.00 -36.47 -16.19
N GLU A 177 -8.55 -35.26 -16.34
CA GLU A 177 -9.76 -34.84 -15.60
C GLU A 177 -11.01 -35.59 -16.10
N LYS A 178 -11.13 -35.80 -17.43
CA LYS A 178 -12.18 -36.67 -17.98
C LYS A 178 -12.05 -38.12 -17.50
N LEU A 179 -10.83 -38.65 -17.41
CA LEU A 179 -10.60 -40.02 -16.92
C LEU A 179 -10.97 -40.16 -15.43
N ALA A 180 -10.62 -39.16 -14.60
CA ALA A 180 -10.99 -39.14 -13.19
C ALA A 180 -12.51 -39.07 -12.99
N LEU A 181 -13.21 -38.24 -13.79
CA LEU A 181 -14.67 -38.14 -13.75
C LEU A 181 -15.34 -39.44 -14.22
N ASN A 182 -14.79 -40.09 -15.26
CA ASN A 182 -15.33 -41.34 -15.77
C ASN A 182 -15.12 -42.50 -14.79
N TYR A 183 -13.99 -42.53 -14.09
CA TYR A 183 -13.73 -43.48 -13.00
C TYR A 183 -14.64 -43.26 -11.79
N ALA A 184 -14.85 -42.00 -11.38
CA ALA A 184 -15.75 -41.69 -10.28
C ALA A 184 -17.20 -42.09 -10.59
N ASN A 185 -17.64 -41.90 -11.83
CA ASN A 185 -18.97 -42.33 -12.28
C ASN A 185 -19.10 -43.85 -12.30
N SER A 186 -18.11 -44.60 -12.79
CA SER A 186 -18.17 -46.07 -12.84
C SER A 186 -18.16 -46.71 -11.45
N ILE A 187 -17.43 -46.14 -10.48
CA ILE A 187 -17.45 -46.59 -9.08
C ILE A 187 -18.83 -46.37 -8.45
N ARG A 188 -19.46 -45.23 -8.74
CA ARG A 188 -20.80 -44.92 -8.23
C ARG A 188 -21.87 -45.84 -8.81
N GLU A 189 -21.82 -46.12 -10.11
CA GLU A 189 -22.73 -47.07 -10.76
C GLU A 189 -22.55 -48.51 -10.26
N ALA A 190 -21.31 -48.94 -9.99
CA ALA A 190 -21.03 -50.25 -9.41
C ALA A 190 -21.57 -50.40 -7.97
N LEU A 191 -21.51 -49.33 -7.16
CA LEU A 191 -22.09 -49.28 -5.82
C LEU A 191 -23.62 -49.31 -5.85
N ASP A 192 -24.25 -48.55 -6.75
CA ASP A 192 -25.71 -48.54 -6.94
C ASP A 192 -26.23 -49.90 -7.45
N GLY A 193 -25.51 -50.55 -8.37
CA GLY A 193 -25.83 -51.89 -8.86
C GLY A 193 -25.73 -52.96 -7.76
N LYS A 194 -24.73 -52.85 -6.88
CA LYS A 194 -24.53 -53.77 -5.74
C LYS A 194 -25.62 -53.60 -4.67
N MET A 195 -26.10 -52.38 -4.45
CA MET A 195 -27.24 -52.13 -3.55
C MET A 195 -28.56 -52.71 -4.08
N ARG A 196 -28.80 -52.66 -5.40
CA ARG A 196 -30.02 -53.22 -6.01
C ARG A 196 -30.06 -54.76 -5.99
N HIS A 197 -28.90 -55.41 -5.95
CA HIS A 197 -28.81 -56.87 -5.89
C HIS A 197 -29.02 -57.46 -4.47
N LEU A 198 -28.82 -56.64 -3.43
CA LEU A 198 -29.01 -57.04 -2.03
C LEU A 198 -30.46 -56.88 -1.56
N VAL A 199 -31.29 -56.12 -2.28
CA VAL A 199 -32.71 -55.87 -1.92
C VAL A 199 -33.67 -56.91 -2.54
N THR A 200 -33.21 -57.74 -3.49
CA THR A 200 -34.06 -58.71 -4.22
C THR A 200 -33.83 -60.17 -3.87
N SER A 201 -33.06 -60.48 -2.82
CA SER A 201 -32.97 -61.87 -2.33
C SER A 201 -34.13 -62.14 -1.35
N PRO A 202 -35.10 -63.03 -1.67
CA PRO A 202 -36.18 -63.36 -0.75
C PRO A 202 -35.62 -64.19 0.41
N SER A 203 -36.06 -63.87 1.62
CA SER A 203 -35.84 -64.73 2.80
C SER A 203 -36.65 -66.01 2.63
N VAL A 204 -36.01 -67.13 2.95
CA VAL A 204 -36.53 -68.52 2.94
C VAL A 204 -37.86 -68.64 3.69
#